data_AF-A0A2E1LAU8-F1
#
_entry.id   AF-A0A2E1LAU8-F1
#
_cell.length_a   1.000
_cell.length_b   1.000
_cell.length_c   1.000
_cell.angle_alpha   90.00
_cell.angle_beta   90.00
_cell.angle_gamma   90.00
#
_symmetry.space_group_name_H-M   'P 1'
#
loop_
_entity.id
_entity.type
_entity.pdbx_description
1 polymer ?
#
loop_
_entity_poly.entity_id
_entity_poly.type
_entity_poly.pdbx_seq_one_letter_code
_entity_poly.pdbx_strand_id
1 'polypeptide(L)'
;MLTCNSALLAIASEFTGSYAPYQAVELTPDDRGGVFLASTDKGNVACLAYDPSGEGDETINLLPNSELVKASRGVKTASRTVFIEGDIARVTTHRKSTSETKEVSINRSAVNSPNLAKALKDCLDHWDKLDAESMSATAGRYNLTYIQRAIKGLSTLNASVILSSFNGGPMRIEESSGEIVILVMPQTAEPIPPIPQWLRKFAANTPQLVK
;
A
#
# COMPACT_ATOMS: atom_id res chain seq x y z
N MET A 1 11.90 20.78 -0.08
CA MET A 1 11.37 20.45 1.26
C MET A 1 10.11 19.58 1.14
N LEU A 2 10.01 18.50 1.91
CA LEU A 2 8.80 17.65 1.96
C LEU A 2 8.52 17.14 3.38
N THR A 3 7.25 17.12 3.80
CA THR A 3 6.80 16.55 5.07
C THR A 3 5.59 15.65 4.89
N CYS A 4 5.56 14.51 5.58
CA CYS A 4 4.39 13.62 5.61
C CYS A 4 4.43 12.66 6.82
N ASN A 5 3.37 11.88 7.00
CA ASN A 5 3.28 10.81 7.96
C ASN A 5 4.33 9.74 7.66
N SER A 6 5.27 9.56 8.58
CA SER A 6 6.40 8.66 8.36
C SER A 6 5.95 7.20 8.23
N ALA A 7 4.82 6.81 8.83
CA ALA A 7 4.32 5.45 8.75
C ALA A 7 3.98 5.06 7.31
N LEU A 8 3.44 5.99 6.51
CA LEU A 8 3.15 5.75 5.10
C LEU A 8 4.43 5.48 4.31
N LEU A 9 5.49 6.25 4.58
CA LEU A 9 6.81 6.03 3.97
C LEU A 9 7.36 4.65 4.32
N ALA A 10 7.24 4.24 5.60
CA ALA A 10 7.71 2.93 6.04
C ALA A 10 6.95 1.79 5.35
N ILE A 11 5.63 1.92 5.16
CA ILE A 11 4.83 0.91 4.46
C ILE A 11 5.18 0.88 2.97
N ALA A 12 5.20 2.02 2.29
CA ALA A 12 5.56 2.11 0.87
C ALA A 12 6.96 1.52 0.60
N SER A 13 7.91 1.74 1.51
CA SER A 13 9.25 1.15 1.41
C SER A 13 9.25 -0.38 1.31
N GLU A 14 8.27 -1.07 1.91
CA GLU A 14 8.17 -2.53 1.83
C GLU A 14 7.81 -3.03 0.42
N PHE A 15 7.28 -2.16 -0.45
CA PHE A 15 6.81 -2.52 -1.79
C PHE A 15 7.74 -2.08 -2.91
N THR A 16 8.95 -1.63 -2.60
CA THR A 16 10.00 -1.38 -3.58
C THR A 16 10.62 -2.68 -4.11
N GLY A 17 11.05 -2.66 -5.36
CA GLY A 17 11.91 -3.69 -5.96
C GLY A 17 13.39 -3.47 -5.67
N SER A 18 14.26 -4.34 -6.19
CA SER A 18 15.71 -4.27 -5.96
C SER A 18 16.49 -3.46 -7.00
N TYR A 19 15.86 -3.07 -8.11
CA TYR A 19 16.53 -2.47 -9.26
C TYR A 19 15.71 -1.33 -9.84
N ALA A 20 16.36 -0.44 -10.58
CA ALA A 20 15.72 0.68 -11.21
C ALA A 20 14.74 0.20 -12.30
N PRO A 21 13.60 0.87 -12.48
CA PRO A 21 13.12 2.05 -11.75
C PRO A 21 12.34 1.73 -10.45
N TYR A 22 12.29 0.47 -10.03
CA TYR A 22 11.37 -0.02 -8.98
C TYR A 22 11.88 0.12 -7.54
N GLN A 23 13.12 0.56 -7.38
CA GLN A 23 13.85 0.60 -6.10
C GLN A 23 13.53 1.78 -5.17
N ALA A 24 12.73 2.74 -5.64
CA ALA A 24 12.46 3.98 -4.92
C ALA A 24 10.98 4.06 -4.51
N VAL A 25 10.74 4.83 -3.45
CA VAL A 25 9.43 5.39 -3.14
C VAL A 25 9.37 6.78 -3.78
N GLU A 26 8.37 7.02 -4.60
CA GLU A 26 8.06 8.35 -5.12
C GLU A 26 7.20 9.08 -4.10
N LEU A 27 7.60 10.28 -3.70
CA LEU A 27 6.82 11.19 -2.86
C LEU A 27 6.52 12.43 -3.70
N THR A 28 5.25 12.72 -3.95
CA THR A 28 4.83 13.81 -4.82
C THR A 28 3.80 14.69 -4.10
N PRO A 29 4.08 15.99 -3.89
CA PRO A 29 3.09 16.93 -3.38
C PRO A 29 1.86 17.03 -4.31
N ASP A 30 0.66 17.08 -3.73
CA ASP A 30 -0.56 17.40 -4.49
C ASP A 30 -0.72 18.93 -4.60
N ASP A 31 -1.17 19.41 -5.75
CA ASP A 31 -1.39 20.85 -5.99
C ASP A 31 -2.52 21.43 -5.13
N ARG A 32 -3.42 20.56 -4.65
CA ARG A 32 -4.51 20.87 -3.73
C ARG A 32 -4.14 20.72 -2.25
N GLY A 33 -2.87 20.38 -1.95
CA GLY A 33 -2.37 20.08 -0.61
C GLY A 33 -2.33 18.59 -0.31
N GLY A 34 -1.42 18.17 0.55
CA GLY A 34 -1.13 16.76 0.83
C GLY A 34 0.06 16.22 0.04
N VAL A 35 0.45 14.97 0.32
CA VAL A 35 1.55 14.27 -0.34
C VAL A 35 1.13 12.86 -0.72
N PHE A 36 1.29 12.51 -2.00
CA PHE A 36 1.18 11.14 -2.49
C PHE A 36 2.48 10.38 -2.26
N LEU A 37 2.36 9.11 -1.88
CA LEU A 37 3.47 8.16 -1.83
C LEU A 37 3.14 6.98 -2.73
N ALA A 38 4.07 6.63 -3.63
CA ALA A 38 3.90 5.52 -4.55
C ALA A 38 5.16 4.65 -4.61
N SER A 39 4.96 3.34 -4.66
CA SER A 39 6.06 2.37 -4.82
C SER A 39 5.54 1.10 -5.48
N THR A 40 6.41 0.38 -6.17
CA THR A 40 6.04 -0.88 -6.82
C THR A 40 7.24 -1.81 -6.98
N ASP A 41 6.98 -3.11 -6.93
CA ASP A 41 7.98 -4.14 -7.22
C ASP A 41 7.66 -4.75 -8.59
N LYS A 42 8.34 -4.24 -9.62
CA LYS A 42 8.24 -4.69 -11.02
C LYS A 42 6.81 -4.73 -11.57
N GLY A 43 5.91 -3.91 -11.01
CA GLY A 43 4.50 -3.92 -11.37
C GLY A 43 3.71 -5.10 -10.81
N ASN A 44 4.30 -6.06 -10.08
CA ASN A 44 3.55 -7.17 -9.49
C ASN A 44 2.71 -6.75 -8.29
N VAL A 45 3.11 -5.66 -7.64
CA VAL A 45 2.39 -5.04 -6.54
C VAL A 45 2.73 -3.56 -6.50
N ALA A 46 1.75 -2.74 -6.16
CA ALA A 46 1.91 -1.30 -5.97
C ALA A 46 1.33 -0.88 -4.62
N CYS A 47 2.04 -0.04 -3.89
CA CYS A 47 1.52 0.66 -2.72
C CYS A 47 1.31 2.12 -3.09
N LEU A 48 0.08 2.59 -2.89
CA LEU A 48 -0.37 3.95 -3.15
C LEU A 48 -0.91 4.50 -1.84
N ALA A 49 -0.35 5.60 -1.38
CA ALA A 49 -0.80 6.25 -0.15
C ALA A 49 -0.92 7.75 -0.34
N TYR A 50 -1.71 8.38 0.50
CA TYR A 50 -1.93 9.81 0.50
C TYR A 50 -1.96 10.32 1.93
N ASP A 51 -1.12 11.31 2.23
CA ASP A 51 -1.18 12.06 3.48
C ASP A 51 -1.85 13.42 3.21
N PRO A 52 -3.08 13.66 3.68
CA PRO A 52 -3.75 14.95 3.50
C PRO A 52 -3.11 16.09 4.28
N SER A 53 -2.30 15.78 5.31
CA SER A 53 -1.58 16.79 6.10
C SER A 53 -0.14 17.00 5.62
N GLY A 54 0.27 16.29 4.56
CA GLY A 54 1.60 16.43 3.98
C GLY A 54 1.76 17.74 3.24
N GLU A 55 3.01 18.21 3.14
CA GLU A 55 3.36 19.40 2.38
C GLU A 55 4.67 19.15 1.63
N GLY A 56 4.88 19.79 0.48
CA GLY A 56 6.17 19.80 -0.17
C GLY A 56 6.21 20.68 -1.41
N ASP A 57 7.44 20.95 -1.87
CA ASP A 57 7.72 21.80 -3.02
C ASP A 57 8.22 21.02 -4.26
N GLU A 58 8.62 19.76 -4.08
CA GLU A 58 9.22 18.93 -5.13
C GLU A 58 8.86 17.45 -4.97
N THR A 59 8.86 16.74 -6.11
CA THR A 59 8.79 15.26 -6.12
C THR A 59 10.15 14.67 -5.76
N ILE A 60 10.15 13.68 -4.86
CA ILE A 60 11.35 12.98 -4.40
C ILE A 60 11.25 11.49 -4.71
N ASN A 61 12.26 10.94 -5.37
CA ASN A 61 12.43 9.49 -5.55
C ASN A 61 13.38 8.95 -4.48
N LEU A 62 12.85 8.61 -3.31
CA LEU A 62 13.62 8.21 -2.13
C LEU A 62 14.02 6.73 -2.21
N LEU A 63 15.32 6.44 -2.05
CA LEU A 63 15.81 5.07 -1.88
C LEU A 63 15.64 4.65 -0.41
N PRO A 64 14.80 3.64 -0.12
CA PRO A 64 14.63 3.19 1.25
C PRO A 64 15.94 2.66 1.83
N ASN A 65 16.28 3.12 3.03
CA ASN A 65 17.37 2.55 3.81
C ASN A 65 16.84 1.99 5.14
N SER A 66 17.52 0.99 5.68
CA SER A 66 17.01 0.25 6.84
C SER A 66 16.86 1.10 8.10
N GLU A 67 17.65 2.17 8.23
CA GLU A 67 17.60 3.07 9.37
C GLU A 67 16.37 3.98 9.30
N LEU A 68 16.13 4.61 8.14
CA LEU A 68 14.97 5.45 7.89
C LEU A 68 13.70 4.63 8.04
N VAL A 69 13.62 3.44 7.43
CA VAL A 69 12.43 2.58 7.52
C VAL A 69 12.14 2.23 8.98
N LYS A 70 13.15 1.88 9.79
CA LYS A 70 12.97 1.59 11.22
C LYS A 70 12.49 2.83 11.99
N ALA A 71 13.07 3.99 11.72
CA ALA A 71 12.67 5.24 12.37
C ALA A 71 11.22 5.62 12.01
N SER A 72 10.83 5.41 10.77
CA SER A 72 9.56 5.84 10.18
C SER A 72 8.36 4.94 10.52
N ARG A 73 8.57 3.70 10.97
CA ARG A 73 7.48 2.76 11.32
C ARG A 73 6.47 3.37 12.30
N GLY A 74 5.18 3.15 12.06
CA GLY A 74 4.11 3.62 12.94
C GLY A 74 4.22 3.05 14.37
N VAL A 75 3.74 3.81 15.34
CA VAL A 75 3.65 3.40 16.76
C VAL A 75 2.25 3.69 17.25
N LYS A 76 1.58 2.71 17.87
CA LYS A 76 0.17 2.84 18.30
C LYS A 76 -0.11 3.99 19.27
N THR A 77 0.91 4.51 19.95
CA THR A 77 0.79 5.48 21.04
C THR A 77 1.26 6.89 20.70
N ALA A 78 1.70 7.12 19.45
CA ALA A 78 2.29 8.39 19.03
C ALA A 78 2.05 8.64 17.53
N SER A 79 1.99 9.91 17.13
CA SER A 79 2.08 10.27 15.72
C SER A 79 3.55 10.44 15.33
N ARG A 80 3.85 10.19 14.05
CA ARG A 80 5.20 10.37 13.51
C ARG A 80 5.16 11.11 12.20
N THR A 81 6.04 12.10 12.08
CA THR A 81 6.21 12.91 10.88
C THR A 81 7.63 12.76 10.37
N VAL A 82 7.80 12.63 9.07
CA VAL A 82 9.10 12.72 8.42
C VAL A 82 9.19 14.04 7.69
N PHE A 83 10.28 14.76 7.89
CA PHE A 83 10.63 15.99 7.19
C PHE A 83 11.91 15.75 6.38
N ILE A 84 11.90 16.07 5.09
CA ILE A 84 13.01 15.85 4.17
C ILE A 84 13.46 17.19 3.60
N GLU A 85 14.75 17.49 3.81
CA GLU A 85 15.41 18.69 3.30
C GLU A 85 16.86 18.33 2.94
N GLY A 86 17.27 18.66 1.71
CA GLY A 86 18.56 18.19 1.19
C GLY A 86 18.67 16.66 1.29
N ASP A 87 19.82 16.13 1.69
CA ASP A 87 20.05 14.68 1.83
C ASP A 87 19.78 14.15 3.24
N ILE A 88 18.94 14.84 4.02
CA ILE A 88 18.61 14.47 5.40
C ILE A 88 17.10 14.31 5.56
N ALA A 89 16.70 13.22 6.20
CA ALA A 89 15.36 13.00 6.71
C ALA A 89 15.35 13.13 8.24
N ARG A 90 14.48 13.96 8.78
CA ARG A 90 14.24 14.15 10.22
C ARG A 90 12.92 13.49 10.57
N VAL A 91 12.97 12.39 11.33
CA VAL A 91 11.79 11.67 11.79
C VAL A 91 11.48 12.08 13.21
N THR A 92 10.34 12.73 13.41
CA THR A 92 9.89 13.20 14.72
C THR A 92 8.76 12.32 15.23
N THR A 93 8.93 11.76 16.43
CA THR A 93 7.87 11.07 17.16
C THR A 93 7.23 12.03 18.15
N HIS A 94 5.95 12.31 17.99
CA HIS A 94 5.18 13.18 18.87
C HIS A 94 4.38 12.34 19.85
N ARG A 95 4.77 12.38 21.13
CA ARG A 95 4.00 11.81 22.25
C ARG A 95 3.26 12.93 22.95
N LYS A 96 2.24 12.60 23.75
CA LYS A 96 1.42 13.58 24.49
C LYS A 96 2.23 14.60 25.31
N SER A 97 3.40 14.22 25.80
CA SER A 97 4.23 15.03 26.72
C SER A 97 5.63 15.35 26.22
N THR A 98 6.10 14.71 25.15
CA THR A 98 7.49 14.80 24.68
C THR A 98 7.56 14.56 23.17
N SER A 99 8.55 15.15 22.53
CA SER A 99 8.88 14.86 21.14
C SER A 99 10.34 14.45 21.03
N GLU A 100 10.60 13.42 20.22
CA GLU A 100 11.93 12.90 19.94
C GLU A 100 12.18 12.98 18.44
N THR A 101 13.31 13.56 18.03
CA THR A 101 13.68 13.69 16.62
C THR A 101 14.93 12.87 16.33
N LYS A 102 14.89 12.09 15.26
CA LYS A 102 16.04 11.35 14.74
C LYS A 102 16.35 11.81 13.32
N GLU A 103 17.61 12.15 13.09
CA GLU A 103 18.09 12.52 11.75
C GLU A 103 18.74 11.31 11.08
N VAL A 104 18.43 11.12 9.80
CA VAL A 104 18.90 9.98 9.00
C VAL A 104 19.30 10.49 7.62
N SER A 105 20.52 10.15 7.19
CA SER A 105 20.94 10.43 5.82
C SER A 105 20.13 9.62 4.81
N ILE A 106 19.75 10.25 3.71
CA ILE A 106 18.96 9.62 2.65
C ILE A 106 19.70 9.63 1.33
N ASN A 107 19.29 8.74 0.43
CA ASN A 107 19.75 8.72 -0.95
C ASN A 107 18.55 8.84 -1.88
N ARG A 108 18.74 9.53 -3.00
CA ARG A 108 17.73 9.68 -4.05
C ARG A 108 18.08 8.80 -5.25
N SER A 109 17.07 8.27 -5.91
CA SER A 109 17.24 7.64 -7.22
C SER A 109 17.42 8.73 -8.27
N ALA A 110 18.46 8.60 -9.10
CA ALA A 110 18.63 9.43 -10.30
C ALA A 110 17.71 8.98 -11.46
N VAL A 111 17.09 7.80 -11.33
CA VAL A 111 16.14 7.27 -12.31
C VAL A 111 14.72 7.62 -11.85
N ASN A 112 13.93 8.14 -12.78
CA ASN A 112 12.52 8.44 -12.56
C ASN A 112 11.72 7.19 -12.20
N SER A 113 10.73 7.36 -11.34
CA SER A 113 9.80 6.30 -10.98
C SER A 113 8.98 5.83 -12.18
N PRO A 114 8.53 4.56 -12.19
CA PRO A 114 7.63 4.07 -13.22
C PRO A 114 6.31 4.85 -13.20
N ASN A 115 5.69 5.02 -14.36
CA ASN A 115 4.42 5.75 -14.48
C ASN A 115 3.23 4.95 -13.92
N LEU A 116 3.11 4.95 -12.58
CA LEU A 116 2.03 4.30 -11.86
C LEU A 116 0.69 5.02 -12.03
N ALA A 117 0.71 6.35 -12.23
CA ALA A 117 -0.49 7.15 -12.43
C ALA A 117 -1.29 6.67 -13.66
N LYS A 118 -0.63 6.40 -14.78
CA LYS A 118 -1.28 5.84 -15.96
C LYS A 118 -1.87 4.45 -15.69
N ALA A 119 -1.10 3.56 -15.07
CA ALA A 119 -1.57 2.21 -14.75
C ALA A 119 -2.78 2.22 -13.81
N LEU A 120 -2.77 3.12 -12.82
CA LEU A 120 -3.90 3.33 -11.91
C LEU A 120 -5.12 3.85 -12.65
N LYS A 121 -4.95 4.84 -13.55
CA LYS A 121 -6.04 5.34 -14.38
C LYS A 121 -6.68 4.21 -15.20
N ASP A 122 -5.87 3.37 -15.83
CA ASP A 122 -6.37 2.24 -16.61
C ASP A 122 -7.16 1.23 -15.73
N CYS A 123 -6.73 1.03 -14.47
CA CYS A 123 -7.46 0.22 -13.50
C CYS A 123 -8.80 0.84 -13.09
N LEU A 124 -8.82 2.15 -12.81
CA LEU A 124 -10.03 2.89 -12.43
C LEU A 124 -11.04 2.91 -13.58
N ASP A 125 -10.59 3.26 -14.79
CA ASP A 125 -11.43 3.26 -15.99
C ASP A 125 -12.03 1.88 -16.28
N HIS A 126 -11.32 0.80 -15.92
CA HIS A 126 -11.82 -0.56 -16.05
C HIS A 126 -12.87 -0.86 -14.97
N TRP A 127 -12.58 -0.55 -13.70
CA TRP A 127 -13.51 -0.79 -12.59
C TRP A 127 -14.82 -0.01 -12.73
N ASP A 128 -14.77 1.24 -13.20
CA ASP A 128 -15.97 2.06 -13.42
C ASP A 128 -16.89 1.51 -14.52
N LYS A 129 -16.37 0.64 -15.40
CA LYS A 129 -17.13 0.02 -16.49
C LYS A 129 -17.66 -1.37 -16.15
N LEU A 130 -17.25 -1.96 -15.02
CA LEU A 130 -17.72 -3.29 -14.63
C LEU A 130 -19.11 -3.19 -14.01
N ASP A 131 -20.06 -3.93 -14.57
CA ASP A 131 -21.36 -4.14 -13.93
C ASP A 131 -21.30 -5.27 -12.88
N ALA A 132 -22.35 -5.35 -12.05
CA ALA A 132 -22.42 -6.31 -10.94
C ALA A 132 -22.32 -7.79 -11.39
N GLU A 133 -22.71 -8.10 -12.63
CA GLU A 133 -22.61 -9.46 -13.19
C GLU A 133 -21.18 -9.78 -13.66
N SER A 134 -20.46 -8.77 -14.16
CA SER A 134 -19.08 -8.88 -14.65
C SER A 134 -18.03 -8.87 -13.53
N MET A 135 -18.38 -8.31 -12.36
CA MET A 135 -17.46 -8.19 -11.21
C MET A 135 -16.89 -9.53 -10.72
N SER A 136 -17.61 -10.64 -10.94
CA SER A 136 -17.24 -11.98 -10.47
C SER A 136 -17.26 -13.03 -11.57
N ALA A 137 -16.86 -12.69 -12.80
CA ALA A 137 -16.78 -13.68 -13.88
C ALA A 137 -15.55 -14.60 -13.76
N THR A 138 -14.42 -14.09 -13.26
CA THR A 138 -13.17 -14.84 -13.06
C THR A 138 -12.55 -14.56 -11.69
N ALA A 139 -11.69 -15.47 -11.24
CA ALA A 139 -10.85 -15.33 -10.05
C ALA A 139 -9.41 -15.00 -10.44
N GLY A 140 -8.70 -14.26 -9.59
CA GLY A 140 -7.28 -13.97 -9.81
C GLY A 140 -6.42 -15.00 -9.08
N ARG A 141 -5.34 -15.45 -9.72
CA ARG A 141 -4.26 -16.21 -9.06
C ARG A 141 -3.18 -15.23 -8.62
N TYR A 142 -3.01 -15.06 -7.32
CA TYR A 142 -2.08 -14.07 -6.77
C TYR A 142 -0.87 -14.73 -6.13
N ASN A 143 0.25 -14.01 -6.12
CA ASN A 143 1.42 -14.41 -5.35
C ASN A 143 1.14 -14.22 -3.85
N LEU A 144 1.19 -15.33 -3.09
CA LEU A 144 0.91 -15.35 -1.65
C LEU A 144 1.83 -14.41 -0.86
N THR A 145 3.11 -14.30 -1.24
CA THR A 145 4.08 -13.45 -0.55
C THR A 145 3.71 -11.97 -0.64
N TYR A 146 3.17 -11.51 -1.78
CA TYR A 146 2.72 -10.12 -1.91
C TYR A 146 1.45 -9.86 -1.09
N ILE A 147 0.51 -10.80 -1.03
CA ILE A 147 -0.68 -10.69 -0.16
C ILE A 147 -0.26 -10.62 1.30
N GLN A 148 0.62 -11.53 1.76
CA GLN A 148 1.11 -11.54 3.13
C GLN A 148 1.82 -10.25 3.50
N ARG A 149 2.66 -9.72 2.60
CA ARG A 149 3.36 -8.44 2.78
C ARG A 149 2.36 -7.29 2.90
N ALA A 150 1.34 -7.24 2.04
CA ALA A 150 0.29 -6.23 2.07
C ALA A 150 -0.47 -6.21 3.41
N ILE A 151 -0.97 -7.38 3.84
CA ILE A 151 -1.70 -7.50 5.11
C ILE A 151 -0.80 -7.11 6.29
N LYS A 152 0.45 -7.57 6.30
CA LYS A 152 1.41 -7.24 7.36
C LYS A 152 1.72 -5.75 7.43
N GLY A 153 1.97 -5.09 6.30
CA GLY A 153 2.23 -3.66 6.23
C GLY A 153 1.07 -2.85 6.82
N LEU A 154 -0.16 -3.15 6.38
CA LEU A 154 -1.37 -2.44 6.82
C LEU A 154 -1.78 -2.74 8.28
N SER A 155 -1.44 -3.93 8.80
CA SER A 155 -1.74 -4.30 10.20
C SER A 155 -1.06 -3.39 11.24
N THR A 156 -0.07 -2.60 10.82
CA THR A 156 0.59 -1.61 11.69
C THR A 156 -0.30 -0.40 11.97
N LEU A 157 -1.21 -0.07 11.06
CA LEU A 157 -2.16 1.04 11.19
C LEU A 157 -3.47 0.56 11.80
N ASN A 158 -3.96 -0.62 11.38
CA ASN A 158 -5.30 -1.09 11.72
C ASN A 158 -5.40 -2.57 12.07
N ALA A 159 -6.54 -2.93 12.68
CA ALA A 159 -6.90 -4.32 13.00
C ALA A 159 -7.60 -5.06 11.84
N SER A 160 -8.06 -4.36 10.79
CA SER A 160 -8.79 -4.94 9.66
C SER A 160 -8.43 -4.25 8.35
N VAL A 161 -8.68 -4.95 7.24
CA VAL A 161 -8.48 -4.46 5.87
C VAL A 161 -9.67 -4.89 5.00
N ILE A 162 -9.94 -4.10 3.95
CA ILE A 162 -10.90 -4.45 2.90
C ILE A 162 -10.12 -5.15 1.78
N LEU A 163 -10.66 -6.28 1.31
CA LEU A 163 -10.12 -7.04 0.17
C LEU A 163 -11.14 -7.01 -0.96
N SER A 164 -10.75 -6.50 -2.12
CA SER A 164 -11.61 -6.46 -3.31
C SER A 164 -10.78 -6.81 -4.55
N SER A 165 -11.26 -7.74 -5.36
CA SER A 165 -10.69 -8.01 -6.68
C SER A 165 -11.80 -8.19 -7.68
N PHE A 166 -11.71 -7.49 -8.80
CA PHE A 166 -12.73 -7.51 -9.83
C PHE A 166 -12.28 -8.38 -11.00
N ASN A 167 -13.09 -9.36 -11.39
CA ASN A 167 -12.90 -10.21 -12.57
C ASN A 167 -11.46 -10.69 -12.79
N GLY A 168 -10.84 -11.26 -11.76
CA GLY A 168 -9.48 -11.78 -11.82
C GLY A 168 -8.37 -10.76 -12.10
N GLY A 169 -8.69 -9.45 -12.03
CA GLY A 169 -7.77 -8.32 -12.14
C GLY A 169 -7.03 -8.01 -10.84
N PRO A 170 -6.43 -6.81 -10.71
CA PRO A 170 -5.69 -6.41 -9.51
C PRO A 170 -6.54 -6.53 -8.24
N MET A 171 -5.98 -7.17 -7.20
CA MET A 171 -6.59 -7.20 -5.88
C MET A 171 -6.22 -5.92 -5.15
N ARG A 172 -7.24 -5.11 -4.83
CA ARG A 172 -7.16 -3.95 -3.98
C ARG A 172 -7.31 -4.36 -2.51
N ILE A 173 -6.27 -4.09 -1.74
CA ILE A 173 -6.20 -4.26 -0.29
C ILE A 173 -6.13 -2.87 0.32
N GLU A 174 -7.16 -2.48 1.07
CA GLU A 174 -7.35 -1.11 1.52
C GLU A 174 -7.51 -1.07 3.05
N GLU A 175 -6.89 -0.08 3.67
CA GLU A 175 -7.06 0.25 5.08
C GLU A 175 -8.34 1.10 5.28
N SER A 176 -8.97 1.05 6.45
CA SER A 176 -10.31 1.63 6.67
C SER A 176 -10.46 3.13 6.41
N SER A 177 -9.40 3.93 6.51
CA SER A 177 -9.44 5.36 6.23
C SER A 177 -9.39 5.66 4.72
N GLY A 178 -8.96 4.69 3.91
CA GLY A 178 -8.74 4.88 2.48
C GLY A 178 -7.45 5.64 2.13
N GLU A 179 -6.65 6.04 3.13
CA GLU A 179 -5.38 6.76 2.92
C GLU A 179 -4.27 5.88 2.34
N ILE A 180 -4.43 4.56 2.41
CA ILE A 180 -3.48 3.61 1.82
C ILE A 180 -4.18 2.45 1.14
N VAL A 181 -3.74 2.20 -0.09
CA VAL A 181 -4.21 1.15 -0.97
C VAL A 181 -3.02 0.37 -1.50
N ILE A 182 -3.10 -0.95 -1.41
CA ILE A 182 -2.13 -1.86 -2.00
C ILE A 182 -2.81 -2.65 -3.10
N LEU A 183 -2.29 -2.55 -4.32
CA LEU A 183 -2.74 -3.30 -5.47
C LEU A 183 -1.81 -4.50 -5.68
N VAL A 184 -2.31 -5.72 -5.51
CA VAL A 184 -1.57 -6.95 -5.83
C VAL A 184 -2.03 -7.43 -7.20
N MET A 185 -1.11 -7.52 -8.16
CA MET A 185 -1.44 -7.95 -9.50
C MET A 185 -1.63 -9.48 -9.55
N PRO A 186 -2.63 -9.97 -10.30
CA PRO A 186 -2.79 -11.38 -10.57
C PRO A 186 -1.65 -11.86 -11.48
N GLN A 187 -1.21 -13.10 -11.28
CA GLN A 187 -0.36 -13.82 -12.24
C GLN A 187 -1.16 -14.24 -13.46
N THR A 188 -2.39 -14.70 -13.22
CA THR A 188 -3.37 -15.13 -14.23
C THR A 188 -4.79 -14.86 -13.73
N ALA A 189 -5.69 -14.53 -14.65
CA ALA A 189 -7.12 -14.63 -14.43
C ALA A 189 -7.56 -16.07 -14.77
N GLU A 190 -8.39 -16.67 -13.92
CA GLU A 190 -8.79 -18.07 -14.02
C GLU A 190 -10.31 -18.22 -13.81
N PRO A 191 -10.93 -19.28 -14.36
CA PRO A 191 -12.32 -19.61 -14.01
C PRO A 191 -12.49 -19.76 -12.50
N ILE A 192 -13.61 -19.28 -11.95
CA ILE A 192 -13.90 -19.44 -10.53
C ILE A 192 -13.93 -20.94 -10.19
N PRO A 193 -13.12 -21.39 -9.20
CA PRO A 193 -13.10 -22.80 -8.82
C PRO A 193 -14.48 -23.28 -8.34
N PRO A 194 -14.92 -24.49 -8.72
CA PRO A 194 -16.16 -25.04 -8.21
C PRO A 194 -16.07 -25.27 -6.70
N ILE A 195 -17.18 -25.06 -5.99
CA ILE A 195 -17.25 -25.30 -4.54
C ILE A 195 -16.92 -26.77 -4.25
N PRO A 196 -15.86 -27.07 -3.47
CA PRO A 196 -15.52 -28.44 -3.10
C PRO A 196 -16.69 -29.21 -2.47
N GLN A 197 -16.89 -30.47 -2.87
CA GLN A 197 -18.04 -31.26 -2.41
C GLN A 197 -18.06 -31.48 -0.89
N TRP A 198 -16.88 -31.57 -0.25
CA TRP A 198 -16.78 -31.77 1.19
C TRP A 198 -17.32 -30.58 2.00
N LEU A 199 -17.23 -29.34 1.49
CA LEU A 199 -17.82 -28.17 2.15
C LEU A 199 -19.35 -28.29 2.20
N ARG A 200 -19.96 -28.78 1.11
CA ARG A 200 -21.41 -29.03 1.06
C ARG A 200 -21.83 -30.11 2.05
N LYS A 201 -21.03 -31.19 2.16
CA LYS A 201 -21.26 -32.26 3.16
C LYS A 201 -21.14 -31.74 4.58
N PHE A 202 -20.14 -30.90 4.87
CA PHE A 202 -19.96 -30.29 6.18
C PHE A 202 -21.15 -29.41 6.57
N ALA A 203 -21.62 -28.55 5.67
CA ALA A 203 -22.79 -27.69 5.90
C ALA A 203 -24.08 -28.47 6.19
N ALA A 204 -24.26 -29.64 5.56
CA ALA A 204 -25.41 -30.51 5.76
C ALA A 204 -25.40 -31.26 7.10
N ASN A 205 -24.25 -31.36 7.77
CA ASN A 205 -24.09 -32.06 9.04
C ASN A 205 -24.40 -31.19 10.27
N THR A 206 -24.99 -30.00 10.09
CA THR A 206 -25.38 -29.14 11.22
C THR A 206 -26.44 -29.86 12.06
N PRO A 207 -26.18 -30.22 13.34
CA PRO A 207 -27.21 -30.78 14.20
C PRO A 207 -28.34 -29.77 14.31
N GLN A 208 -29.59 -30.19 14.11
CA GLN A 208 -30.72 -29.35 14.48
C GLN A 208 -30.57 -29.04 15.97
N LEU A 209 -30.33 -27.77 16.30
CA LEU A 209 -30.45 -27.29 17.67
C LEU A 209 -31.89 -27.58 18.10
N VAL A 210 -32.06 -28.63 18.91
CA VAL A 210 -33.34 -28.93 19.57
C VAL A 210 -33.66 -27.72 20.43
N LYS A 211 -34.73 -27.00 20.06
CA LYS A 211 -35.28 -25.91 20.85
C LYS A 211 -35.83 -26.42 22.18
#